data_AF-A0A3A3EWK4-F1
#
_entry.id   AF-A0A3A3EWK4-F1
#
_cell.length_a   1.000
_cell.length_b   1.000
_cell.length_c   1.000
_cell.angle_alpha   90.00
_cell.angle_beta   90.00
_cell.angle_gamma   90.00
#
_symmetry.space_group_name_H-M   'P 1'
#
loop_
_entity.id
_entity.type
_entity.pdbx_description
1 polymer ?
#
loop_
_entity_poly.entity_id
_entity_poly.type
_entity_poly.pdbx_seq_one_letter_code
_entity_poly.pdbx_strand_id
1 'polypeptide(L)'
;MSNMLNNPSKKKLLERGPQIEPTTQFKLEEVEPSTSPLRVDTKRTKEKSPKNKPSSVRVKKSTRDKLNALVSINKADTVDDLIDIMIEEYISTHITKDEKKQLDIIIELYRSRG
;
A
#
# COMPACT_ATOMS: atom_id res chain seq x y z
N MET A 1 -57.90 13.63 -25.71
CA MET A 1 -57.31 12.33 -26.14
C MET A 1 -56.54 12.55 -27.42
N SER A 2 -55.20 12.45 -27.39
CA SER A 2 -54.40 12.33 -28.61
C SER A 2 -53.09 11.61 -28.28
N ASN A 3 -52.95 10.40 -28.85
CA ASN A 3 -51.82 9.50 -28.67
C ASN A 3 -50.65 9.96 -29.55
N MET A 4 -49.54 10.41 -28.95
CA MET A 4 -48.29 10.76 -29.64
C MET A 4 -47.16 9.73 -29.44
N LEU A 5 -47.47 8.47 -29.12
CA LEU A 5 -46.45 7.43 -28.92
C LEU A 5 -46.32 6.39 -30.04
N ASN A 6 -47.18 6.45 -31.08
CA ASN A 6 -47.10 5.52 -32.22
C ASN A 6 -46.55 6.24 -33.46
N ASN A 7 -45.24 6.49 -33.48
CA ASN A 7 -44.54 6.73 -34.75
C ASN A 7 -43.60 5.54 -35.01
N PRO A 8 -43.91 4.64 -35.97
CA PRO A 8 -43.08 3.48 -36.30
C PRO A 8 -41.92 3.85 -37.23
N SER A 9 -41.26 4.99 -37.00
CA SER A 9 -40.02 5.34 -37.68
C SER A 9 -38.86 4.62 -37.00
N LYS A 10 -38.69 3.34 -37.40
CA LYS A 10 -37.51 2.49 -37.31
C LYS A 10 -36.33 3.13 -36.55
N LYS A 11 -36.21 2.82 -35.26
CA LYS A 11 -34.99 3.10 -34.50
C LYS A 11 -33.84 2.44 -35.26
N LYS A 12 -32.95 3.24 -35.86
CA LYS A 12 -31.73 2.71 -36.50
C LYS A 12 -30.92 2.02 -35.41
N LEU A 13 -30.97 0.69 -35.41
CA LEU A 13 -30.07 -0.13 -34.61
C LEU A 13 -28.67 0.26 -35.06
N LEU A 14 -27.85 0.77 -34.16
CA LEU A 14 -26.44 1.00 -34.45
C LEU A 14 -25.83 -0.36 -34.81
N GLU A 15 -25.34 -0.50 -36.03
CA GLU A 15 -24.55 -1.65 -36.48
C GLU A 15 -23.32 -1.73 -35.57
N ARG A 16 -23.32 -2.71 -34.66
CA ARG A 16 -22.15 -2.98 -33.81
C ARG A 16 -21.11 -3.64 -34.71
N GLY A 17 -19.86 -3.18 -34.61
CA GLY A 17 -18.74 -3.76 -35.33
C GLY A 17 -18.55 -5.26 -35.04
N PRO A 18 -17.71 -5.95 -35.81
CA PRO A 18 -17.52 -7.39 -35.68
C PRO A 18 -17.14 -7.76 -34.25
N GLN A 19 -17.75 -8.82 -33.73
CA GLN A 19 -17.46 -9.34 -32.40
C GLN A 19 -16.04 -9.88 -32.38
N ILE A 20 -15.15 -9.20 -31.64
CA ILE A 20 -13.74 -9.55 -31.55
C ILE A 20 -13.57 -10.47 -30.34
N GLU A 21 -13.26 -11.74 -30.57
CA GLU A 21 -12.84 -12.65 -29.50
C GLU A 21 -11.34 -12.52 -29.25
N PRO A 22 -10.88 -12.60 -27.99
CA PRO A 22 -9.46 -12.51 -27.67
C PRO A 22 -8.68 -13.70 -28.23
N THR A 23 -7.52 -13.42 -28.85
CA THR A 23 -6.62 -14.42 -29.45
C THR A 23 -6.10 -15.45 -28.46
N THR A 24 -6.06 -15.13 -27.16
CA THR A 24 -5.59 -16.05 -26.11
C THR A 24 -6.68 -16.26 -25.06
N GLN A 25 -7.35 -17.39 -25.16
CA GLN A 25 -8.30 -17.86 -24.14
C GLN A 25 -7.55 -18.83 -23.23
N PHE A 26 -7.45 -18.48 -21.94
CA PHE A 26 -6.88 -19.36 -20.93
C PHE A 26 -7.90 -20.45 -20.58
N LYS A 27 -7.59 -21.70 -20.92
CA LYS A 27 -8.38 -22.87 -20.52
C LYS A 27 -7.79 -23.47 -19.25
N LEU A 28 -8.62 -23.68 -18.23
CA LEU A 28 -8.19 -24.20 -16.92
C LEU A 28 -7.74 -25.68 -16.94
N GLU A 29 -7.76 -26.33 -18.10
CA GLU A 29 -7.45 -27.75 -18.29
C GLU A 29 -5.98 -28.00 -18.69
N GLU A 30 -5.20 -26.96 -19.02
CA GLU A 30 -3.80 -27.08 -19.49
C GLU A 30 -2.73 -26.92 -18.40
N VAL A 31 -3.11 -26.88 -17.12
CA VAL A 31 -2.14 -26.87 -16.02
C VAL A 31 -2.03 -28.28 -15.44
N GLU A 32 -1.35 -29.17 -16.15
CA GLU A 32 -0.85 -30.41 -15.55
C GLU A 32 0.34 -30.11 -14.61
N PRO A 33 0.42 -30.76 -13.44
CA PRO A 33 1.45 -30.52 -12.46
C PRO A 33 2.76 -31.23 -12.84
N SER A 34 3.77 -30.48 -13.30
CA SER A 34 5.10 -31.04 -13.53
C SER A 34 5.78 -31.40 -12.20
N THR A 35 6.04 -32.69 -12.02
CA THR A 35 6.66 -33.33 -10.88
C THR A 35 8.20 -33.18 -10.86
N SER A 36 8.71 -32.31 -9.98
CA SER A 36 10.01 -32.39 -9.25
C SER A 36 11.35 -32.30 -10.06
N PRO A 37 12.49 -31.81 -9.50
CA PRO A 37 13.08 -32.33 -8.26
C PRO A 37 13.49 -31.28 -7.21
N LEU A 38 13.60 -31.82 -6.00
CA LEU A 38 14.11 -31.26 -4.75
C LEU A 38 15.28 -30.27 -4.91
N ARG A 39 15.06 -29.02 -4.50
CA ARG A 39 16.13 -28.17 -3.95
C ARG A 39 15.95 -28.08 -2.46
N VAL A 40 16.83 -28.75 -1.72
CA VAL A 40 17.02 -28.52 -0.30
C VAL A 40 17.83 -27.24 -0.18
N ASP A 41 17.15 -26.12 0.03
CA ASP A 41 17.78 -24.89 0.52
C ASP A 41 17.21 -24.59 1.89
N THR A 42 18.00 -24.96 2.91
CA THR A 42 17.90 -24.44 4.26
C THR A 42 17.95 -22.91 4.20
N LYS A 43 16.89 -22.21 4.62
CA LYS A 43 17.01 -20.98 5.42
C LYS A 43 15.67 -20.39 5.84
N ARG A 44 15.57 -20.29 7.17
CA ARG A 44 14.77 -19.35 7.96
C ARG A 44 13.26 -19.50 7.78
N THR A 45 12.67 -20.15 8.78
CA THR A 45 11.44 -19.67 9.42
C THR A 45 11.46 -18.15 9.36
N LYS A 46 10.70 -17.58 8.42
CA LYS A 46 10.37 -16.16 8.49
C LYS A 46 9.56 -16.06 9.76
N GLU A 47 10.22 -15.62 10.83
CA GLU A 47 9.52 -15.03 11.97
C GLU A 47 8.48 -14.13 11.36
N LYS A 48 7.21 -14.38 11.70
CA LYS A 48 6.13 -13.50 11.32
C LYS A 48 6.49 -12.17 11.99
N SER A 49 7.12 -11.27 11.24
CA SER A 49 7.25 -9.90 11.66
C SER A 49 5.84 -9.47 12.08
N PRO A 50 5.70 -8.79 13.24
CA PRO A 50 4.40 -8.30 13.64
C PRO A 50 3.83 -7.55 12.44
N LYS A 51 2.58 -7.86 12.09
CA LYS A 51 1.86 -7.18 11.01
C LYS A 51 1.73 -5.72 11.42
N ASN A 52 2.77 -4.94 11.19
CA ASN A 52 2.73 -3.49 11.24
C ASN A 52 1.76 -3.12 10.13
N LYS A 53 0.51 -2.87 10.53
CA LYS A 53 -0.51 -2.38 9.60
C LYS A 53 0.06 -1.09 9.00
N PRO A 54 0.01 -0.92 7.67
CA PRO A 54 0.48 0.32 7.07
C PRO A 54 -0.30 1.47 7.70
N SER A 55 0.40 2.33 8.42
CA SER A 55 -0.17 3.56 8.98
C SER A 55 0.16 4.70 8.04
N SER A 56 -0.79 5.61 7.86
CA SER A 56 -0.58 6.81 7.04
C SER A 56 -0.95 8.02 7.87
N VAL A 57 -0.01 8.97 8.00
CA VAL A 57 -0.26 10.22 8.70
C VAL A 57 -0.46 11.34 7.67
N ARG A 58 -1.62 11.99 7.71
CA ARG A 58 -1.87 13.16 6.86
C ARG A 58 -1.17 14.39 7.44
N VAL A 59 -0.33 15.04 6.64
CA VAL A 59 0.38 16.27 7.02
C VAL A 59 -0.08 17.47 6.20
N LYS A 60 0.19 18.68 6.71
CA LYS A 60 -0.01 19.93 5.96
C LYS A 60 0.99 20.03 4.80
N LYS A 61 0.62 20.76 3.75
CA LYS A 61 1.47 20.99 2.57
C LYS A 61 2.84 21.55 2.94
N SER A 62 2.87 22.55 3.82
CA SER A 62 4.12 23.17 4.30
C SER A 62 5.07 22.17 4.97
N THR A 63 4.55 21.20 5.72
CA THR A 63 5.35 20.15 6.37
C THR A 63 5.87 19.14 5.36
N ARG A 64 5.01 18.71 4.43
CA ARG A 64 5.41 17.80 3.35
C ARG A 64 6.54 18.38 2.50
N ASP A 65 6.41 19.66 2.14
CA ASP A 65 7.41 20.33 1.31
C ASP A 65 8.76 20.46 2.07
N LYS A 66 8.75 20.64 3.40
CA LYS A 66 9.96 20.58 4.24
C LYS A 66 10.59 19.20 4.29
N LEU A 67 9.79 18.14 4.48
CA LEU A 67 10.29 16.76 4.50
C LEU A 67 10.92 16.38 3.17
N ASN A 68 10.25 16.73 2.06
CA ASN A 68 10.79 16.50 0.72
C ASN A 68 12.11 17.26 0.49
N ALA A 69 12.20 18.52 0.95
CA ALA A 69 13.45 19.28 0.84
C ALA A 69 14.59 18.65 1.63
N LEU A 70 14.33 18.11 2.82
CA LEU A 70 15.33 17.42 3.63
C LEU A 70 15.82 16.12 2.98
N VAL A 71 14.91 15.36 2.34
CA VAL A 71 15.28 14.19 1.52
C VAL A 71 16.15 14.63 0.34
N SER A 72 15.82 15.73 -0.35
CA SER A 72 16.63 16.28 -1.44
C SER A 72 18.04 16.73 -1.02
N ILE A 73 18.26 17.02 0.26
CA ILE A 73 19.58 17.39 0.82
C ILE A 73 20.40 16.13 1.19
N ASN A 74 19.92 14.92 0.85
CA ASN A 74 20.53 13.64 1.17
C ASN A 74 20.67 13.38 2.68
N LYS A 75 19.72 13.86 3.49
CA LYS A 75 19.67 13.48 4.91
C LYS A 75 19.19 12.05 5.13
N ALA A 76 18.36 11.54 4.22
CA ALA A 76 17.84 10.18 4.22
C ALA A 76 17.34 9.81 2.82
N ASP A 77 17.25 8.52 2.52
CA ASP A 77 16.78 8.01 1.23
C ASP A 77 15.25 8.07 1.10
N THR A 78 14.53 7.90 2.21
CA THR A 78 13.06 7.98 2.26
C THR A 78 12.57 8.94 3.34
N VAL A 79 11.32 9.40 3.19
CA VAL A 79 10.67 10.26 4.19
C VAL A 79 10.45 9.51 5.50
N ASP A 80 10.18 8.20 5.44
CA ASP A 80 9.96 7.37 6.62
C ASP A 80 11.26 7.21 7.42
N ASP A 81 12.38 6.90 6.75
CA ASP A 81 13.70 6.83 7.40
C ASP A 81 14.11 8.18 8.01
N LEU A 82 13.80 9.28 7.33
CA LEU A 82 14.05 10.62 7.85
C LEU A 82 13.29 10.87 9.16
N ILE A 83 12.03 10.45 9.23
CA ILE A 83 11.20 10.63 10.42
C ILE A 83 11.77 9.80 11.58
N ASP A 84 12.19 8.56 11.33
CA ASP A 84 12.79 7.71 12.35
C ASP A 84 14.08 8.32 12.92
N ILE A 85 14.97 8.81 12.05
CA ILE A 85 16.21 9.51 12.45
C ILE A 85 15.88 10.75 13.28
N MET A 86 14.91 11.57 12.84
CA MET A 86 14.52 12.79 13.56
C MET A 86 13.94 12.49 14.94
N ILE A 87 13.16 11.41 15.07
CA ILE A 87 12.59 10.98 16.36
C ILE A 87 13.71 10.52 17.29
N GLU A 88 14.65 9.71 16.80
CA GLU A 88 15.76 9.21 17.61
C GLU A 88 16.71 10.34 18.06
N GLU A 89 17.01 11.29 17.18
CA GLU A 89 17.79 12.50 17.49
C GLU A 89 17.08 13.34 18.56
N TYR A 90 15.75 13.52 18.44
CA TYR A 90 14.96 14.27 19.41
C TYR A 90 14.96 13.59 20.79
N ILE A 91 14.77 12.27 20.83
CA ILE A 91 14.82 11.48 22.07
C ILE A 91 16.21 11.56 22.71
N SER A 92 17.27 11.57 21.92
CA SER A 92 18.63 11.58 22.43
C SER A 92 19.06 12.96 22.93
N THR A 93 18.59 14.04 22.29
CA THR A 93 19.10 15.40 22.51
C THR A 93 18.22 16.23 23.44
N HIS A 94 16.90 16.04 23.37
CA HIS A 94 15.95 16.96 24.02
C HIS A 94 15.16 16.34 25.17
N ILE A 95 15.13 15.01 25.29
CA ILE A 95 14.32 14.33 26.29
C ILE A 95 15.13 14.09 27.58
N THR A 96 14.55 14.46 28.71
CA THR A 96 15.12 14.18 30.03
C THR A 96 14.90 12.71 30.44
N LYS A 97 15.70 12.21 31.39
CA LYS A 97 15.62 10.80 31.82
C LYS A 97 14.22 10.39 32.30
N ASP A 98 13.48 11.31 32.92
CA ASP A 98 12.15 11.02 33.44
C ASP A 98 11.09 11.01 32.33
N GLU A 99 11.16 11.95 31.38
CA GLU A 99 10.31 11.95 30.18
C GLU A 99 10.56 10.70 29.31
N LYS A 100 11.80 10.21 29.25
CA LYS A 100 12.11 8.96 28.55
C LYS A 100 11.40 7.76 29.18
N LYS A 101 11.37 7.65 30.51
CA LYS A 101 10.63 6.59 31.20
C LYS A 101 9.13 6.68 30.91
N GLN A 102 8.57 7.90 30.89
CA GLN A 102 7.17 8.11 30.54
C GLN A 102 6.87 7.67 29.11
N LEU A 103 7.75 8.01 28.16
CA LEU A 103 7.66 7.57 26.77
C LEU A 103 7.68 6.03 26.68
N ASP A 104 8.60 5.36 27.37
CA ASP A 104 8.74 3.91 27.37
C ASP A 104 7.47 3.21 27.90
N ILE A 105 6.89 3.72 28.99
CA ILE A 105 5.62 3.23 29.54
C ILE A 105 4.47 3.37 28.52
N ILE A 106 4.40 4.52 27.83
CA ILE A 106 3.36 4.78 26.83
C ILE A 106 3.52 3.83 25.63
N ILE A 107 4.76 3.58 25.18
CA ILE A 107 5.06 2.64 24.10
C ILE A 107 4.64 1.22 24.50
N GLU A 108 4.92 0.79 25.73
CA GLU A 108 4.51 -0.51 26.27
C GLU A 108 2.98 -0.67 26.28
N LEU A 109 2.25 0.39 26.67
CA LEU A 109 0.79 0.43 26.62
C LEU A 109 0.24 0.30 25.20
N TYR A 110 0.87 0.94 24.21
CA TYR A 110 0.45 0.78 22.81
C TYR A 110 0.76 -0.62 22.26
N ARG A 111 1.89 -1.22 22.64
CA ARG A 111 2.25 -2.58 22.23
C ARG A 111 1.35 -3.64 22.84
N SER A 112 0.96 -3.49 24.11
CA SER A 112 0.08 -4.44 24.81
C SER A 112 -1.37 -4.39 24.34
N ARG A 113 -1.81 -3.28 23.73
CA ARG A 113 -3.17 -3.11 23.19
C ARG A 113 -3.34 -3.51 21.72
N GLY A 114 -2.25 -3.77 21.00
CA GLY A 114 -2.23 -4.13 19.57
C GLY A 114 -2.20 -5.63 19.33
#